data_AF-A0A4Y2J7Y1-F1
#
_entry.id   AF-A0A4Y2J7Y1-F1
#
_cell.length_a   1.000
_cell.length_b   1.000
_cell.length_c   1.000
_cell.angle_alpha   90.00
_cell.angle_beta   90.00
_cell.angle_gamma   90.00
#
_symmetry.space_group_name_H-M   'P 1'
#
loop_
_entity.id
_entity.type
_entity.pdbx_description
1 polymer ?
#
loop_
_entity_poly.entity_id
_entity_poly.type
_entity_poly.pdbx_seq_one_letter_code
_entity_poly.pdbx_strand_id
1 'polypeptide(L)'
;LDSYGKPESGILLGNFKWLGEYDECLGVYAPPKANSSVGNFHGKYCTLEVPLKLQNMTLPLSTALCLPDSCNPDGTFLGDIMQKFNLSEADEETESVFGNVTLTCKPTSRKLTTGAIVTMCFLSIIVLLVATGSSITAFEYCIKENVSKETLYAVNTTGKSLIDADRENGIRGTSDDVYLSGTKNKITLPAWLEKCKTFFNCFCIFTNGEKLLNVSSSEGQLPCLHGIRFLTMAWVILCHTYLEAFATSMRNPLEAKDMVDHWTFQIIINGFLSVDSFFLLRATDFFDLIYHKPYNRIGPYLIGILLAYYFYKRKQNNAPKLKLAFLAAGWIIAASIALACQFSLFHENFSRVETSFYNALSRSGFACGVAWVIFVCVTGQGGVVNSVLSWKVWIPFSRLTYCAYLLHPIIHNAFFVSVRRLMEFSHTNVILLYLGFLIISYAVALLTSLLFESPVIRLERHLRNKAAS
;
A
#
# COMPACT_ATOMS: atom_id res chain seq x y z
N LEU A 1 -28.21 20.67 -20.98
CA LEU A 1 -27.80 19.70 -19.94
C LEU A 1 -26.44 20.12 -19.45
N ASP A 2 -26.27 20.31 -18.15
CA ASP A 2 -24.97 20.68 -17.58
C ASP A 2 -24.00 19.47 -17.56
N SER A 3 -24.56 18.26 -17.74
CA SER A 3 -23.84 16.99 -17.80
C SER A 3 -22.89 16.75 -18.99
N TYR A 4 -22.87 17.62 -20.01
CA TYR A 4 -21.92 17.48 -21.14
C TYR A 4 -20.53 17.98 -20.76
N GLY A 5 -19.49 17.33 -21.28
CA GLY A 5 -18.12 17.83 -21.22
C GLY A 5 -17.99 19.12 -22.02
N LYS A 6 -17.80 20.24 -21.33
CA LYS A 6 -17.57 21.55 -21.95
C LYS A 6 -16.07 21.81 -22.08
N PRO A 7 -15.61 22.45 -23.16
CA PRO A 7 -14.23 22.91 -23.26
C PRO A 7 -13.85 23.82 -22.10
N GLU A 8 -12.90 23.37 -21.29
CA GLU A 8 -12.32 24.14 -20.19
C GLU A 8 -11.04 24.86 -20.63
N SER A 9 -10.64 25.90 -19.90
CA SER A 9 -9.35 26.55 -20.09
C SER A 9 -8.17 25.60 -19.82
N GLY A 10 -6.99 25.92 -20.36
CA GLY A 10 -5.76 25.14 -20.11
C GLY A 10 -5.41 24.13 -21.20
N ILE A 11 -5.96 24.26 -22.42
CA ILE A 11 -5.57 23.44 -23.58
C ILE A 11 -4.06 23.51 -23.82
N LEU A 12 -3.45 24.70 -23.70
CA LEU A 12 -2.00 24.90 -23.81
C LEU A 12 -1.20 24.22 -22.68
N LEU A 13 -1.86 23.89 -21.56
CA LEU A 13 -1.29 23.18 -20.42
C LEU A 13 -1.60 21.68 -20.46
N GLY A 14 -2.27 21.21 -21.52
CA GLY A 14 -2.53 19.80 -21.79
C GLY A 14 -3.90 19.31 -21.34
N ASN A 15 -4.83 20.24 -21.06
CA ASN A 15 -6.21 19.92 -20.72
C ASN A 15 -7.00 19.48 -21.96
N PHE A 16 -6.78 18.24 -22.39
CA PHE A 16 -7.44 17.64 -23.56
C PHE A 16 -8.58 16.69 -23.17
N LYS A 17 -9.02 16.67 -21.91
CA LYS A 17 -10.04 15.74 -21.42
C LYS A 17 -11.13 16.50 -20.65
N TRP A 18 -12.36 16.47 -21.14
CA TRP A 18 -13.50 17.13 -20.51
C TRP A 18 -14.58 16.12 -20.16
N LEU A 19 -14.65 15.74 -18.89
CA LEU A 19 -15.47 14.60 -18.44
C LEU A 19 -16.94 14.94 -18.16
N GLY A 20 -17.31 16.22 -18.04
CA GLY A 20 -18.67 16.62 -17.66
C GLY A 20 -19.12 16.01 -16.32
N GLU A 21 -20.43 16.06 -16.03
CA GLU A 21 -21.01 15.46 -14.82
C GLU A 21 -21.61 14.08 -15.13
N TYR A 22 -20.90 13.03 -14.70
CA TYR A 22 -21.31 11.64 -14.90
C TYR A 22 -22.67 11.31 -14.24
N ASP A 23 -22.86 11.70 -12.99
CA ASP A 23 -24.07 11.37 -12.21
C ASP A 23 -25.30 12.11 -12.72
N GLU A 24 -25.15 13.38 -13.11
CA GLU A 24 -26.24 14.15 -13.70
C GLU A 24 -26.70 13.51 -15.00
N CYS A 25 -25.77 13.05 -15.86
CA CYS A 25 -26.12 12.37 -17.10
C CYS A 25 -26.96 11.11 -16.83
N LEU A 26 -26.52 10.24 -15.91
CA LEU A 26 -27.26 9.02 -15.59
C LEU A 26 -28.58 9.27 -14.86
N GLY A 27 -28.70 10.41 -14.17
CA GLY A 27 -29.92 10.85 -13.50
C GLY A 27 -31.01 11.36 -14.45
N VAL A 28 -30.71 11.59 -15.73
CA VAL A 28 -31.69 12.05 -16.72
C VAL A 28 -32.70 10.94 -16.99
N TYR A 29 -33.97 11.23 -16.73
CA TYR A 29 -35.12 10.41 -17.11
C TYR A 29 -36.17 11.29 -17.80
N ALA A 30 -36.52 10.94 -19.03
CA ALA A 30 -37.60 11.60 -19.76
C ALA A 30 -38.85 10.71 -19.75
N PRO A 31 -39.93 11.09 -19.04
CA PRO A 31 -41.17 10.31 -19.03
C PRO A 31 -41.83 10.30 -20.42
N PRO A 32 -42.59 9.25 -20.76
CA PRO A 32 -43.31 9.17 -22.03
C PRO A 32 -44.35 10.30 -22.15
N LYS A 33 -44.31 11.06 -23.25
CA LYS A 33 -45.35 12.05 -23.56
C LYS A 33 -46.53 11.37 -24.24
N ALA A 34 -47.75 11.61 -23.74
CA ALA A 34 -48.99 11.13 -24.36
C ALA A 34 -49.07 11.60 -25.83
N ASN A 35 -49.40 10.67 -26.73
CA ASN A 35 -49.53 10.87 -28.18
C ASN A 35 -48.24 11.24 -28.94
N SER A 36 -47.06 10.89 -28.42
CA SER A 36 -45.80 11.01 -29.18
C SER A 36 -44.93 9.77 -29.03
N SER A 37 -44.13 9.46 -30.06
CA SER A 37 -43.06 8.45 -30.02
C SER A 37 -41.82 8.91 -29.22
N VAL A 38 -41.91 10.07 -28.55
CA VAL A 38 -40.80 10.71 -27.86
C VAL A 38 -40.98 10.61 -26.35
N GLY A 39 -40.02 9.97 -25.69
CA GLY A 39 -39.97 9.78 -24.24
C GLY A 39 -39.66 8.33 -23.86
N ASN A 40 -39.61 8.07 -22.56
CA ASN A 40 -39.14 6.81 -21.96
C ASN A 40 -37.69 6.47 -22.33
N PHE A 41 -36.78 7.42 -22.14
CA PHE A 41 -35.33 7.19 -22.26
C PHE A 41 -34.60 7.60 -20.99
N HIS A 42 -33.49 6.92 -20.73
CA HIS A 42 -32.52 7.27 -19.69
C HIS A 42 -31.28 7.89 -20.31
N GLY A 43 -30.57 8.72 -19.55
CA GLY A 43 -29.27 9.21 -19.97
C GLY A 43 -28.20 8.10 -19.93
N LYS A 44 -27.35 8.08 -20.94
CA LYS A 44 -26.22 7.18 -21.15
C LYS A 44 -24.96 8.02 -21.31
N TYR A 45 -23.98 7.76 -20.44
CA TYR A 45 -22.70 8.45 -20.49
C TYR A 45 -21.77 7.83 -21.54
N CYS A 46 -21.33 8.67 -22.48
CA CYS A 46 -20.43 8.31 -23.57
C CYS A 46 -19.21 9.22 -23.59
N THR A 47 -18.06 8.70 -24.03
CA THR A 47 -16.85 9.49 -24.24
C THR A 47 -16.54 9.51 -25.73
N LEU A 48 -16.44 10.72 -26.28
CA LEU A 48 -16.00 11.00 -27.63
C LEU A 48 -14.49 11.28 -27.60
N GLU A 49 -13.72 10.60 -28.44
CA GLU A 49 -12.29 10.82 -28.58
C GLU A 49 -11.95 11.19 -30.03
N VAL A 50 -11.43 12.40 -30.19
CA VAL A 50 -11.05 13.02 -31.48
C VAL A 50 -9.53 13.12 -31.54
N PRO A 51 -8.85 12.35 -32.41
CA PRO A 51 -7.40 12.43 -32.56
C PRO A 51 -7.02 13.65 -33.41
N LEU A 52 -6.56 14.72 -32.78
CA LEU A 52 -6.04 15.90 -33.48
C LEU A 52 -4.62 15.61 -33.97
N LYS A 53 -4.41 15.66 -35.29
CA LYS A 53 -3.07 15.57 -35.89
C LYS A 53 -2.46 16.96 -36.00
N LEU A 54 -1.37 17.20 -35.27
CA LEU A 54 -0.53 18.39 -35.40
C LEU A 54 0.84 17.95 -35.92
N GLN A 55 1.09 18.13 -37.22
CA GLN A 55 2.32 17.70 -37.90
C GLN A 55 2.67 16.22 -37.64
N ASN A 56 3.60 15.95 -36.71
CA ASN A 56 4.10 14.62 -36.32
C ASN A 56 3.54 14.10 -34.99
N MET A 57 2.61 14.81 -34.34
CA MET A 57 2.05 14.42 -33.04
C MET A 57 0.53 14.29 -33.11
N THR A 58 0.00 13.18 -32.61
CA THR A 58 -1.45 12.94 -32.47
C THR A 58 -1.88 13.21 -31.03
N LEU A 59 -2.73 14.21 -30.81
CA LEU A 59 -3.29 14.55 -29.50
C LEU A 59 -4.75 14.08 -29.41
N PRO A 60 -5.07 13.10 -28.54
CA PRO A 60 -6.44 12.65 -28.35
C PRO A 60 -7.22 13.65 -27.49
N LEU A 61 -8.09 14.43 -28.13
CA LEU A 61 -9.07 15.27 -27.45
C LEU A 61 -10.25 14.41 -27.04
N SER A 62 -10.53 14.31 -25.74
CA SER A 62 -11.66 13.55 -25.22
C SER A 62 -12.71 14.45 -24.57
N THR A 63 -13.98 14.30 -24.95
CA THR A 63 -15.11 14.98 -24.31
C THR A 63 -16.23 14.00 -23.97
N ALA A 64 -16.92 14.24 -22.87
CA ALA A 64 -18.06 13.44 -22.46
C ALA A 64 -19.36 13.93 -23.09
N LEU A 65 -20.14 12.98 -23.62
CA LEU A 65 -21.47 13.19 -24.17
C LEU A 65 -22.50 12.45 -23.33
N CYS A 66 -23.59 13.15 -22.99
CA CYS A 66 -24.77 12.50 -22.45
C CYS A 66 -25.77 12.23 -23.57
N LEU A 67 -26.00 10.97 -23.91
CA LEU A 67 -26.92 10.57 -24.98
C LEU A 67 -28.10 9.78 -24.39
N PRO A 68 -29.29 9.79 -25.01
CA PRO A 68 -30.35 8.87 -24.66
C PRO A 68 -29.88 7.42 -24.83
N ASP A 69 -30.33 6.52 -23.95
CA ASP A 69 -30.11 5.08 -24.05
C ASP A 69 -30.74 4.45 -25.30
N SER A 70 -31.77 5.10 -25.86
CA SER A 70 -32.36 4.79 -27.18
C SER A 70 -31.43 5.09 -28.36
N CYS A 71 -30.33 5.80 -28.16
CA CYS A 71 -29.34 6.08 -29.21
C CYS A 71 -28.34 4.92 -29.28
N ASN A 72 -28.33 4.19 -30.41
CA ASN A 72 -27.25 3.25 -30.71
C ASN A 72 -26.18 3.98 -31.53
N PRO A 73 -24.98 4.23 -30.97
CA PRO A 73 -23.92 4.93 -31.67
C PRO A 73 -23.21 3.94 -32.62
N ASP A 74 -23.82 3.66 -33.76
CA ASP A 74 -23.06 3.13 -34.89
C ASP A 74 -22.33 4.31 -35.56
N GLY A 75 -21.16 4.05 -36.17
CA GLY A 75 -20.20 5.06 -36.63
C GLY A 75 -20.74 6.14 -37.59
N THR A 76 -21.98 6.02 -38.07
CA THR A 76 -22.71 7.01 -38.88
C THR A 76 -23.21 8.23 -38.09
N PHE A 77 -23.36 8.13 -36.76
CA PHE A 77 -23.92 9.20 -35.92
C PHE A 77 -23.12 10.51 -35.96
N LEU A 78 -21.79 10.42 -36.09
CA LEU A 78 -20.93 11.60 -36.16
C LEU A 78 -21.00 12.29 -37.53
N GLY A 79 -21.13 11.52 -38.62
CA GLY A 79 -21.34 12.07 -39.97
C GLY A 79 -22.60 12.92 -40.03
N ASP A 80 -23.70 12.45 -39.44
CA ASP A 80 -24.97 13.18 -39.40
C ASP A 80 -24.93 14.45 -38.52
N ILE A 81 -24.13 14.45 -37.45
CA ILE A 81 -23.93 15.64 -36.61
C ILE A 81 -23.08 16.68 -37.35
N MET A 82 -21.98 16.26 -37.98
CA MET A 82 -21.11 17.17 -38.75
C MET A 82 -21.86 17.82 -39.92
N GLN A 83 -22.71 17.05 -40.61
CA GLN A 83 -23.54 17.52 -41.70
C GLN A 83 -24.63 18.51 -41.22
N LYS A 84 -25.21 18.30 -40.03
CA LYS A 84 -26.21 19.21 -39.44
C LYS A 84 -25.64 20.51 -38.87
N PHE A 85 -24.38 20.51 -38.46
CA PHE A 85 -23.70 21.73 -37.97
C PHE A 85 -23.12 22.61 -39.10
N ASN A 86 -23.42 22.32 -40.37
CA ASN A 86 -22.93 23.09 -41.53
C ASN A 86 -21.39 23.22 -41.55
N LEU A 87 -20.67 22.24 -40.98
CA LEU A 87 -19.21 22.11 -41.09
C LEU A 87 -18.80 21.49 -42.45
N SER A 88 -19.65 21.63 -43.48
CA SER A 88 -19.41 21.11 -44.82
C SER A 88 -18.46 21.98 -45.66
N GLU A 89 -17.98 23.10 -45.12
CA GLU A 89 -16.85 23.88 -45.67
C GLU A 89 -15.53 23.54 -44.95
N ALA A 90 -15.42 22.32 -44.43
CA ALA A 90 -14.18 21.85 -43.83
C ALA A 90 -13.32 21.22 -44.94
N ASP A 91 -12.10 21.73 -45.13
CA ASP A 91 -11.06 21.22 -46.04
C ASP A 91 -10.95 19.68 -46.03
N GLU A 92 -10.43 19.11 -47.13
CA GLU A 92 -10.13 17.68 -47.29
C GLU A 92 -9.30 17.11 -46.10
N GLU A 93 -8.51 17.97 -45.45
CA GLU A 93 -7.72 17.68 -44.26
C GLU A 93 -8.61 17.46 -43.01
N THR A 94 -9.67 18.24 -42.83
CA THR A 94 -10.63 18.12 -41.74
C THR A 94 -11.49 16.86 -41.84
N GLU A 95 -11.90 16.45 -43.04
CA GLU A 95 -12.65 15.20 -43.25
C GLU A 95 -11.82 13.97 -42.82
N SER A 96 -10.51 14.00 -43.06
CA SER A 96 -9.56 12.97 -42.61
C SER A 96 -9.33 12.93 -41.09
N VAL A 97 -9.48 14.07 -40.40
CA VAL A 97 -9.36 14.19 -38.93
C VAL A 97 -10.60 13.64 -38.23
N PHE A 98 -11.79 13.85 -38.81
CA PHE A 98 -13.05 13.35 -38.24
C PHE A 98 -13.37 11.89 -38.61
N GLY A 99 -12.70 11.30 -39.61
CA GLY A 99 -12.88 9.89 -39.99
C GLY A 99 -12.45 8.87 -38.93
N ASN A 100 -11.60 9.24 -37.97
CA ASN A 100 -11.05 8.35 -36.92
C ASN A 100 -11.56 8.67 -35.51
N VAL A 101 -12.75 9.25 -35.38
CA VAL A 101 -13.34 9.57 -34.07
C VAL A 101 -13.92 8.31 -33.44
N THR A 102 -13.59 8.06 -32.17
CA THR A 102 -14.14 6.90 -31.44
C THR A 102 -15.16 7.36 -30.40
N LEU A 103 -16.34 6.76 -30.42
CA LEU A 103 -17.39 7.00 -29.45
C LEU A 103 -17.56 5.75 -28.58
N THR A 104 -17.20 5.85 -27.31
CA THR A 104 -17.28 4.74 -26.36
C THR A 104 -18.34 5.04 -25.31
N CYS A 105 -19.44 4.27 -25.29
CA CYS A 105 -20.47 4.39 -24.26
C CYS A 105 -20.35 3.25 -23.25
N LYS A 106 -20.23 3.58 -21.96
CA LYS A 106 -20.16 2.56 -20.90
C LYS A 106 -21.56 2.10 -20.50
N PRO A 107 -21.79 0.79 -20.28
CA PRO A 107 -23.07 0.28 -19.80
C PRO A 107 -23.33 0.71 -18.34
N THR A 108 -24.59 1.03 -18.04
CA THR A 108 -25.06 1.69 -16.81
C THR A 108 -24.94 0.84 -15.55
N SER A 109 -24.92 -0.49 -15.65
CA SER A 109 -24.81 -1.37 -14.49
C SER A 109 -23.84 -2.53 -14.74
N ARG A 110 -22.74 -2.56 -13.99
CA ARG A 110 -21.96 -3.79 -13.84
C ARG A 110 -22.60 -4.63 -12.74
N LYS A 111 -23.18 -5.77 -13.11
CA LYS A 111 -23.61 -6.78 -12.13
C LYS A 111 -22.36 -7.31 -11.41
N LEU A 112 -22.48 -7.58 -10.11
CA LEU A 112 -21.39 -8.20 -9.34
C LEU A 112 -21.02 -9.53 -9.99
N THR A 113 -19.72 -9.74 -10.24
CA THR A 113 -19.26 -10.99 -10.81
C THR A 113 -19.41 -12.12 -9.79
N THR A 114 -19.62 -13.35 -10.25
CA THR A 114 -19.66 -14.53 -9.37
C THR A 114 -18.42 -14.61 -8.47
N GLY A 115 -17.25 -14.27 -9.01
CA GLY A 115 -15.99 -14.20 -8.25
C GLY A 115 -16.05 -13.19 -7.10
N ALA A 116 -16.65 -12.01 -7.30
CA ALA A 116 -16.83 -11.01 -6.25
C ALA A 116 -17.79 -11.48 -5.15
N ILE A 117 -18.84 -12.23 -5.50
CA ILE A 117 -19.76 -12.80 -4.51
C ILE A 117 -19.04 -13.86 -3.66
N VAL A 118 -18.28 -14.75 -4.29
CA VAL A 118 -17.52 -15.80 -3.59
C VAL A 118 -16.47 -15.20 -2.66
N THR A 119 -15.74 -14.18 -3.08
CA THR A 119 -14.75 -13.50 -2.23
C THR A 119 -15.43 -12.81 -1.05
N MET A 120 -16.55 -12.12 -1.25
CA MET A 120 -17.31 -11.51 -0.13
C MET A 120 -17.77 -12.54 0.90
N CYS A 121 -18.25 -13.71 0.46
CA CYS A 121 -18.60 -14.82 1.36
C CYS A 121 -17.39 -15.39 2.11
N PHE A 122 -16.24 -15.51 1.45
CA PHE A 122 -15.02 -15.98 2.11
C PHE A 122 -14.51 -14.99 3.15
N LEU A 123 -14.49 -13.70 2.83
CA LEU A 123 -14.09 -12.63 3.75
C LEU A 123 -15.03 -12.57 4.96
N SER A 124 -16.34 -12.73 4.77
CA SER A 124 -17.30 -12.71 5.88
C SER A 124 -17.10 -13.89 6.84
N ILE A 125 -16.77 -15.09 6.34
CA ILE A 125 -16.42 -16.25 7.19
C ILE A 125 -15.20 -15.93 8.06
N ILE A 126 -14.16 -15.33 7.49
CA ILE A 126 -12.95 -14.99 8.26
C ILE A 126 -13.24 -13.94 9.33
N VAL A 127 -14.02 -12.92 8.99
CA VAL A 127 -14.46 -11.90 9.96
C VAL A 127 -15.26 -12.56 11.10
N LEU A 128 -16.12 -13.53 10.80
CA LEU A 128 -16.85 -14.29 11.82
C LEU A 128 -15.92 -15.14 12.70
N LEU A 129 -14.90 -15.80 12.13
CA LEU A 129 -13.89 -16.55 12.90
C LEU A 129 -13.10 -15.64 13.84
N VAL A 130 -12.77 -14.45 13.38
CA VAL A 130 -12.06 -13.45 14.17
C VAL A 130 -12.94 -12.86 15.26
N ALA A 131 -14.21 -12.56 14.95
CA ALA A 131 -15.18 -12.07 15.92
C ALA A 131 -15.44 -13.11 17.02
N THR A 132 -15.62 -14.38 16.64
CA THR A 132 -15.82 -15.48 17.60
C THR A 132 -14.58 -15.71 18.48
N GLY A 133 -13.38 -15.77 17.90
CA GLY A 133 -12.13 -15.90 18.66
C GLY A 133 -11.89 -14.75 19.63
N SER A 134 -12.15 -13.51 19.20
CA SER A 134 -12.00 -12.33 20.05
C SER A 134 -13.06 -12.28 21.16
N SER A 135 -14.30 -12.70 20.87
CA SER A 135 -15.38 -12.77 21.84
C SER A 135 -15.09 -13.78 22.96
N ILE A 136 -14.53 -14.94 22.62
CA ILE A 136 -14.13 -15.95 23.63
C ILE A 136 -13.08 -15.37 24.58
N THR A 137 -12.05 -14.72 24.06
CA THR A 137 -11.00 -14.11 24.91
C THR A 137 -11.56 -12.96 25.76
N ALA A 138 -12.42 -12.11 25.20
CA ALA A 138 -13.06 -11.03 25.94
C ALA A 138 -13.93 -11.56 27.08
N PHE A 139 -14.70 -12.62 26.83
CA PHE A 139 -15.53 -13.28 27.83
C PHE A 139 -14.69 -13.84 28.99
N GLU A 140 -13.55 -14.49 28.71
CA GLU A 140 -12.64 -14.98 29.74
C GLU A 140 -12.06 -13.86 30.59
N TYR A 141 -11.70 -12.73 29.96
CA TYR A 141 -11.20 -11.56 30.68
C TYR A 141 -12.28 -10.98 31.61
N CYS A 142 -13.51 -10.79 31.12
CA CYS A 142 -14.63 -10.29 31.92
C CYS A 142 -14.95 -11.19 33.11
N ILE A 143 -14.96 -12.52 32.93
CA ILE A 143 -15.18 -13.45 34.05
C ILE A 143 -14.06 -13.34 35.08
N LYS A 144 -12.80 -13.33 34.64
CA LYS A 144 -11.65 -13.26 35.55
C LYS A 144 -11.67 -11.97 36.37
N GLU A 145 -12.05 -10.85 35.76
CA GLU A 145 -12.20 -9.57 36.45
C GLU A 145 -13.35 -9.60 37.47
N ASN A 146 -14.51 -10.17 37.11
CA ASN A 146 -15.65 -10.31 38.03
C ASN A 146 -15.32 -11.20 39.22
N VAL A 147 -14.68 -12.35 39.02
CA VAL A 147 -14.22 -13.23 40.11
C VAL A 147 -13.20 -12.53 41.00
N SER A 148 -12.28 -11.75 40.42
CA SER A 148 -11.32 -10.95 41.20
C SER A 148 -12.03 -9.90 42.05
N LYS A 149 -13.07 -9.24 41.52
CA LYS A 149 -13.87 -8.26 42.26
C LYS A 149 -14.71 -8.89 43.37
N GLU A 150 -15.36 -10.03 43.10
CA GLU A 150 -16.11 -10.79 44.11
C GLU A 150 -15.19 -11.29 45.24
N THR A 151 -13.99 -11.77 44.90
CA THR A 151 -12.99 -12.19 45.90
C THR A 151 -12.54 -11.00 46.76
N LEU A 152 -12.27 -9.84 46.15
CA LEU A 152 -11.90 -8.63 46.87
C LEU A 152 -13.04 -8.11 47.77
N TYR A 153 -14.29 -8.19 47.29
CA TYR A 153 -15.47 -7.82 48.08
C TYR A 153 -15.64 -8.79 49.25
N ALA A 154 -15.57 -10.11 49.03
CA ALA A 154 -15.68 -11.12 50.07
C ALA A 154 -14.62 -10.95 51.17
N VAL A 155 -13.38 -10.59 50.82
CA VAL A 155 -12.32 -10.26 51.79
C VAL A 155 -12.67 -9.00 52.60
N ASN A 156 -13.24 -7.97 51.97
CA ASN A 156 -13.67 -6.75 52.67
C ASN A 156 -14.91 -6.96 53.56
N THR A 157 -15.88 -7.80 53.16
CA THR A 157 -17.11 -8.05 53.95
C THR A 157 -16.89 -9.03 55.09
N THR A 158 -15.93 -9.95 54.99
CA THR A 158 -15.70 -10.96 56.04
C THR A 158 -14.86 -10.46 57.20
N GLY A 159 -14.21 -9.30 57.10
CA GLY A 159 -13.71 -8.53 58.25
C GLY A 159 -12.98 -9.35 59.31
N LYS A 160 -12.29 -10.44 58.93
CA LYS A 160 -11.45 -11.19 59.85
C LYS A 160 -10.06 -10.63 59.72
N SER A 161 -9.78 -9.69 60.61
CA SER A 161 -8.43 -9.37 61.06
C SER A 161 -7.60 -10.65 61.10
N LEU A 162 -6.57 -10.75 60.23
CA LEU A 162 -5.45 -11.68 60.40
C LEU A 162 -4.45 -11.13 61.43
N ILE A 163 -4.94 -10.40 62.43
CA ILE A 163 -4.27 -10.02 63.66
C ILE A 163 -5.17 -10.60 64.76
N ASP A 164 -4.85 -11.80 65.23
CA ASP A 164 -5.30 -12.48 66.48
C ASP A 164 -5.51 -14.00 66.31
N ALA A 165 -4.54 -14.69 65.69
CA ALA A 165 -4.42 -16.15 65.84
C ALA A 165 -2.97 -16.64 66.03
N ASP A 166 -2.03 -15.75 66.39
CA ASP A 166 -0.69 -16.12 66.83
C ASP A 166 -0.47 -15.72 68.30
N ARG A 167 -1.18 -16.41 69.18
CA ARG A 167 -0.78 -16.57 70.59
C ARG A 167 -1.19 -17.97 71.05
N GLU A 168 -0.50 -18.98 70.52
CA GLU A 168 -0.05 -20.18 71.25
C GLU A 168 0.46 -21.21 70.23
N ASN A 169 1.76 -21.12 69.93
CA ASN A 169 2.73 -22.22 69.86
C ASN A 169 3.88 -21.82 68.94
N GLY A 170 5.03 -21.53 69.55
CA GLY A 170 6.25 -21.27 68.81
C GLY A 170 6.74 -22.52 68.10
N ILE A 171 7.11 -22.38 66.83
CA ILE A 171 8.18 -23.09 66.13
C ILE A 171 8.60 -22.23 64.92
N ARG A 172 9.92 -22.04 64.77
CA ARG A 172 10.59 -21.37 63.65
C ARG A 172 10.23 -22.01 62.30
N GLY A 173 9.86 -21.18 61.33
CA GLY A 173 9.80 -21.53 59.90
C GLY A 173 9.62 -20.28 59.03
N THR A 174 10.57 -20.02 58.13
CA THR A 174 10.56 -18.96 57.12
C THR A 174 9.25 -18.94 56.33
N SER A 175 8.52 -17.82 56.38
CA SER A 175 7.16 -17.67 55.86
C SER A 175 7.12 -16.63 54.75
N ASP A 176 7.50 -17.04 53.53
CA ASP A 176 7.11 -16.36 52.28
C ASP A 176 6.14 -17.22 51.42
N ASP A 177 5.68 -18.36 51.94
CA ASP A 177 4.87 -19.34 51.19
C ASP A 177 3.42 -19.52 51.70
N VAL A 178 2.87 -18.56 52.45
CA VAL A 178 1.49 -18.65 52.95
C VAL A 178 0.66 -17.49 52.39
N TYR A 179 -0.43 -17.85 51.71
CA TYR A 179 -1.44 -17.00 51.04
C TYR A 179 -1.30 -16.76 49.52
N LEU A 180 -1.22 -17.84 48.75
CA LEU A 180 -1.87 -17.92 47.42
C LEU A 180 -2.46 -19.31 47.13
N SER A 181 -2.85 -20.03 48.19
CA SER A 181 -3.58 -21.31 48.10
C SER A 181 -5.01 -21.11 48.62
N GLY A 182 -5.84 -20.50 47.78
CA GLY A 182 -7.26 -20.29 48.05
C GLY A 182 -8.00 -20.11 46.73
N THR A 183 -8.61 -21.19 46.25
CA THR A 183 -9.45 -21.27 45.04
C THR A 183 -8.80 -20.87 43.71
N LYS A 184 -8.02 -21.79 43.12
CA LYS A 184 -8.03 -21.95 41.66
C LYS A 184 -9.43 -22.44 41.25
N ASN A 185 -10.43 -21.57 41.24
CA ASN A 185 -11.67 -21.83 40.51
C ASN A 185 -11.30 -21.86 39.03
N LYS A 186 -10.96 -23.05 38.55
CA LYS A 186 -10.70 -23.34 37.14
C LYS A 186 -12.04 -23.10 36.44
N ILE A 187 -12.18 -21.95 35.80
CA ILE A 187 -13.38 -21.57 35.04
C ILE A 187 -13.62 -22.69 34.02
N THR A 188 -14.65 -23.52 34.25
CA THR A 188 -15.00 -24.65 33.39
C THR A 188 -15.78 -24.14 32.19
N LEU A 189 -15.07 -23.83 31.11
CA LEU A 189 -15.69 -23.63 29.80
C LEU A 189 -16.39 -24.95 29.37
N PRO A 190 -17.44 -24.90 28.54
CA PRO A 190 -18.04 -26.11 27.98
C PRO A 190 -16.98 -27.00 27.32
N ALA A 191 -17.03 -28.32 27.53
CA ALA A 191 -15.97 -29.24 27.10
C ALA A 191 -15.67 -29.19 25.58
N TRP A 192 -16.67 -28.86 24.76
CA TRP A 192 -16.49 -28.66 23.32
C TRP A 192 -15.72 -27.36 23.02
N LEU A 193 -15.94 -26.31 23.81
CA LEU A 193 -15.29 -25.01 23.65
C LEU A 193 -13.84 -25.06 24.13
N GLU A 194 -13.51 -25.84 25.17
CA GLU A 194 -12.11 -26.09 25.54
C GLU A 194 -11.30 -26.77 24.42
N LYS A 195 -11.89 -27.73 23.70
CA LYS A 195 -11.24 -28.39 22.55
C LYS A 195 -10.98 -27.43 21.40
N CYS A 196 -11.95 -26.55 21.10
CA CYS A 196 -11.83 -25.58 20.00
C CYS A 196 -11.11 -24.28 20.40
N LYS A 197 -10.91 -24.03 21.69
CA LYS A 197 -10.29 -22.80 22.22
C LYS A 197 -8.94 -22.50 21.58
N THR A 198 -8.07 -23.50 21.50
CA THR A 198 -6.72 -23.33 20.94
C THR A 198 -6.76 -22.88 19.47
N PHE A 199 -7.75 -23.39 18.72
CA PHE A 199 -7.99 -22.97 17.34
C PHE A 199 -8.50 -21.52 17.28
N PHE A 200 -9.56 -21.18 18.02
CA PHE A 200 -10.13 -19.82 18.02
C PHE A 200 -9.17 -18.75 18.56
N ASN A 201 -8.28 -19.09 19.49
CA ASN A 201 -7.26 -18.17 19.99
C ASN A 201 -6.20 -17.81 18.93
N CYS A 202 -6.09 -18.58 17.83
CA CYS A 202 -5.28 -18.17 16.69
C CYS A 202 -5.86 -16.91 16.01
N PHE A 203 -7.19 -16.75 16.02
CA PHE A 203 -7.92 -15.66 15.37
C PHE A 203 -8.22 -14.47 16.29
N CYS A 204 -7.82 -14.51 17.56
CA CYS A 204 -8.11 -13.43 18.51
C CYS A 204 -7.34 -12.13 18.17
N ILE A 205 -8.07 -11.03 17.93
CA ILE A 205 -7.49 -9.72 17.57
C ILE A 205 -6.64 -9.17 18.70
N PHE A 206 -7.08 -9.25 19.96
CA PHE A 206 -6.35 -8.63 21.07
C PHE A 206 -4.96 -9.23 21.22
N THR A 207 -4.88 -10.56 21.25
CA THR A 207 -3.60 -11.28 21.38
C THR A 207 -2.72 -11.09 20.15
N ASN A 208 -3.30 -11.01 18.94
CA ASN A 208 -2.55 -10.78 17.70
C ASN A 208 -2.03 -9.33 17.63
N GLY A 209 -2.89 -8.36 17.96
CA GLY A 209 -2.60 -6.94 17.96
C GLY A 209 -1.56 -6.54 18.99
N GLU A 210 -1.65 -7.05 20.22
CA GLU A 210 -0.64 -6.83 21.25
C GLU A 210 0.73 -7.31 20.76
N LYS A 211 0.82 -8.52 20.20
CA LYS A 211 2.07 -9.06 19.67
C LYS A 211 2.60 -8.25 18.49
N LEU A 212 1.73 -7.79 17.61
CA LEU A 212 2.07 -7.05 16.40
C LEU A 212 2.57 -5.64 16.73
N LEU A 213 1.90 -4.94 17.64
CA LEU A 213 2.21 -3.59 18.08
C LEU A 213 3.29 -3.53 19.17
N ASN A 214 3.68 -4.67 19.73
CA ASN A 214 4.74 -4.73 20.74
C ASN A 214 6.08 -4.23 20.18
N VAL A 215 6.64 -3.26 20.87
CA VAL A 215 7.89 -2.56 20.51
C VAL A 215 9.14 -3.34 20.95
N SER A 216 8.99 -4.53 21.54
CA SER A 216 10.13 -5.42 21.82
C SER A 216 10.65 -6.03 20.52
N SER A 217 11.93 -5.80 20.21
CA SER A 217 12.65 -6.56 19.19
C SER A 217 12.88 -7.99 19.68
N SER A 218 12.69 -8.99 18.81
CA SER A 218 13.05 -10.37 19.14
C SER A 218 14.57 -10.56 19.10
N GLU A 219 15.10 -11.43 19.94
CA GLU A 219 16.53 -11.77 19.95
C GLU A 219 17.01 -12.18 18.54
N GLY A 220 18.11 -11.59 18.08
CA GLY A 220 18.70 -11.87 16.77
C GLY A 220 18.22 -11.00 15.60
N GLN A 221 17.21 -10.13 15.78
CA GLN A 221 16.83 -9.15 14.75
C GLN A 221 17.76 -7.92 14.77
N LEU A 222 18.14 -7.44 13.59
CA LEU A 222 18.95 -6.23 13.43
C LEU A 222 18.05 -4.98 13.50
N PRO A 223 18.17 -4.11 14.54
CA PRO A 223 17.21 -3.01 14.76
C PRO A 223 17.14 -2.01 13.60
N CYS A 224 18.27 -1.71 12.95
CA CYS A 224 18.33 -0.76 11.84
C CYS A 224 17.51 -1.21 10.61
N LEU A 225 17.23 -2.51 10.46
CA LEU A 225 16.40 -3.02 9.37
C LEU A 225 14.94 -2.59 9.51
N HIS A 226 14.46 -2.30 10.71
CA HIS A 226 13.09 -1.81 10.90
C HIS A 226 12.90 -0.43 10.25
N GLY A 227 13.83 0.50 10.53
CA GLY A 227 13.81 1.82 9.91
C GLY A 227 13.99 1.75 8.39
N ILE A 228 14.93 0.93 7.91
CA ILE A 228 15.16 0.76 6.46
C ILE A 228 13.87 0.29 5.78
N ARG A 229 13.20 -0.75 6.32
CA ARG A 229 11.96 -1.30 5.73
C ARG A 229 10.82 -0.30 5.69
N PHE A 230 10.67 0.53 6.71
CA PHE A 230 9.62 1.55 6.72
C PHE A 230 9.92 2.68 5.74
N LEU A 231 11.13 3.24 5.79
CA LEU A 231 11.53 4.37 4.95
C LEU A 231 11.52 4.00 3.46
N THR A 232 11.95 2.79 3.10
CA THR A 232 11.85 2.30 1.72
C THR A 232 10.40 2.15 1.30
N MET A 233 9.52 1.61 2.14
CA MET A 233 8.09 1.49 1.83
C MET A 233 7.42 2.86 1.64
N ALA A 234 7.71 3.82 2.51
CA ALA A 234 7.22 5.18 2.41
C ALA A 234 7.69 5.84 1.10
N TRP A 235 8.96 5.64 0.71
CA TRP A 235 9.48 6.12 -0.56
C TRP A 235 8.79 5.46 -1.76
N VAL A 236 8.49 4.15 -1.70
CA VAL A 236 7.74 3.45 -2.76
C VAL A 236 6.34 4.01 -2.95
N ILE A 237 5.61 4.27 -1.86
CA ILE A 237 4.26 4.88 -1.91
C ILE A 237 4.32 6.29 -2.52
N LEU A 238 5.33 7.07 -2.14
CA LEU A 238 5.56 8.40 -2.73
C LEU A 238 5.75 8.30 -4.25
N CYS A 239 6.58 7.37 -4.73
CA CYS A 239 6.84 7.18 -6.15
C CYS A 239 5.56 6.81 -6.92
N HIS A 240 4.78 5.85 -6.42
CA HIS A 240 3.52 5.46 -7.05
C HIS A 240 2.48 6.60 -7.03
N THR A 241 2.46 7.42 -5.98
CA THR A 241 1.56 8.59 -5.92
C THR A 241 1.83 9.54 -7.07
N TYR A 242 3.10 9.87 -7.32
CA TYR A 242 3.46 10.72 -8.44
C TYR A 242 3.21 10.01 -9.78
N LEU A 243 3.75 8.80 -10.00
CA LEU A 243 3.64 8.10 -11.29
C LEU A 243 2.18 7.89 -11.75
N GLU A 244 1.28 7.54 -10.84
CA GLU A 244 -0.12 7.32 -11.19
C GLU A 244 -0.90 8.62 -11.38
N ALA A 245 -0.60 9.65 -10.57
CA ALA A 245 -1.13 10.99 -10.80
C ALA A 245 -0.76 11.45 -12.22
N PHE A 246 0.52 11.28 -12.59
CA PHE A 246 1.04 11.57 -13.92
C PHE A 246 0.32 10.82 -15.05
N ALA A 247 0.08 9.52 -14.86
CA ALA A 247 -0.44 8.67 -15.91
C ALA A 247 -1.94 8.85 -16.20
N THR A 248 -2.74 9.36 -15.25
CA THR A 248 -4.21 9.18 -15.33
C THR A 248 -5.04 10.45 -15.15
N SER A 249 -4.72 11.28 -14.15
CA SER A 249 -5.74 12.13 -13.51
C SER A 249 -5.38 13.61 -13.43
N MET A 250 -4.42 14.09 -14.24
CA MET A 250 -4.02 15.51 -14.23
C MET A 250 -4.74 16.33 -15.29
N ARG A 251 -5.18 17.54 -14.90
CA ARG A 251 -5.76 18.54 -15.81
C ARG A 251 -4.71 19.29 -16.64
N ASN A 252 -3.54 19.53 -16.05
CA ASN A 252 -2.43 20.36 -16.56
C ASN A 252 -1.13 19.54 -16.66
N PRO A 253 -1.08 18.47 -17.46
CA PRO A 253 0.10 17.59 -17.51
C PRO A 253 1.37 18.26 -18.05
N LEU A 254 1.26 19.34 -18.83
CA LEU A 254 2.43 20.04 -19.35
C LEU A 254 3.18 20.85 -18.28
N GLU A 255 2.50 21.35 -17.24
CA GLU A 255 3.19 22.02 -16.11
C GLU A 255 4.07 21.04 -15.33
N ALA A 256 3.70 19.76 -15.36
CA ALA A 256 4.46 18.74 -14.67
C ALA A 256 5.77 18.40 -15.40
N LYS A 257 5.98 18.89 -16.63
CA LYS A 257 7.25 18.79 -17.37
C LYS A 257 8.37 19.57 -16.67
N ASP A 258 8.11 20.81 -16.27
CA ASP A 258 9.09 21.65 -15.59
C ASP A 258 9.53 21.02 -14.25
N MET A 259 8.63 20.28 -13.60
CA MET A 259 8.98 19.49 -12.42
C MET A 259 9.87 18.29 -12.76
N VAL A 260 9.57 17.56 -13.84
CA VAL A 260 10.39 16.40 -14.27
C VAL A 260 11.83 16.82 -14.56
N ASP A 261 12.01 18.02 -15.10
CA ASP A 261 13.31 18.62 -15.39
C ASP A 261 14.03 19.14 -14.12
N HIS A 262 13.38 19.11 -12.94
CA HIS A 262 13.99 19.50 -11.68
C HIS A 262 14.78 18.33 -11.06
N TRP A 263 16.00 18.60 -10.59
CA TRP A 263 16.90 17.56 -10.05
C TRP A 263 16.28 16.80 -8.87
N THR A 264 15.52 17.48 -8.00
CA THR A 264 14.86 16.82 -6.85
C THR A 264 13.86 15.76 -7.28
N PHE A 265 13.25 15.89 -8.47
CA PHE A 265 12.28 14.93 -8.98
C PHE A 265 12.95 13.62 -9.44
N GLN A 266 14.27 13.62 -9.65
CA GLN A 266 15.04 12.39 -9.89
C GLN A 266 14.96 11.41 -8.71
N ILE A 267 14.72 11.90 -7.49
CA ILE A 267 14.43 11.05 -6.32
C ILE A 267 13.16 10.21 -6.53
N ILE A 268 12.19 10.75 -7.26
CA ILE A 268 10.91 10.12 -7.53
C ILE A 268 11.00 9.24 -8.78
N ILE A 269 11.54 9.75 -9.90
CA ILE A 269 11.66 9.00 -11.16
C ILE A 269 12.58 7.77 -11.00
N ASN A 270 13.72 7.91 -10.34
CA ASN A 270 14.65 6.79 -10.10
C ASN A 270 14.29 5.99 -8.85
N GLY A 271 13.10 6.22 -8.26
CA GLY A 271 12.58 5.46 -7.12
C GLY A 271 12.45 3.95 -7.37
N PHE A 272 12.52 3.50 -8.63
CA PHE A 272 12.62 2.08 -9.00
C PHE A 272 13.82 1.34 -8.40
N LEU A 273 14.84 2.04 -7.88
CA LEU A 273 15.94 1.47 -7.10
C LEU A 273 15.49 1.02 -5.69
N SER A 274 14.45 1.64 -5.12
CA SER A 274 13.86 1.25 -3.84
C SER A 274 13.00 -0.01 -3.94
N VAL A 275 12.47 -0.30 -5.13
CA VAL A 275 11.51 -1.39 -5.37
C VAL A 275 12.21 -2.74 -5.55
N ASP A 276 13.54 -2.80 -5.40
CA ASP A 276 14.32 -4.04 -5.41
C ASP A 276 13.96 -5.01 -4.26
N SER A 277 13.09 -4.60 -3.32
CA SER A 277 12.58 -5.45 -2.24
C SER A 277 11.22 -6.12 -2.51
N PHE A 278 10.35 -5.65 -3.41
CA PHE A 278 9.01 -6.23 -3.59
C PHE A 278 8.34 -5.89 -4.97
N PHE A 279 7.29 -6.61 -5.40
CA PHE A 279 6.72 -6.72 -6.79
C PHE A 279 5.51 -5.82 -7.22
N LEU A 280 5.37 -5.50 -8.55
CA LEU A 280 4.21 -4.97 -9.36
C LEU A 280 3.93 -3.42 -9.33
N LEU A 281 3.64 -2.62 -10.39
CA LEU A 281 2.95 -2.72 -11.72
C LEU A 281 3.38 -1.60 -12.76
N ARG A 282 3.46 -1.98 -14.07
CA ARG A 282 3.35 -1.31 -15.41
C ARG A 282 4.13 -0.03 -15.88
N ALA A 283 4.99 -0.24 -16.90
CA ALA A 283 5.14 0.54 -18.17
C ALA A 283 5.79 -0.35 -19.27
N THR A 284 5.13 -0.54 -20.42
CA THR A 284 5.00 -1.86 -21.06
C THR A 284 6.25 -2.53 -21.65
N ASP A 285 7.30 -1.83 -22.13
CA ASP A 285 8.43 -2.55 -22.75
C ASP A 285 9.63 -2.74 -21.81
N PHE A 286 9.99 -1.70 -21.06
CA PHE A 286 11.05 -1.79 -20.05
C PHE A 286 10.66 -2.77 -18.93
N PHE A 287 9.38 -2.78 -18.55
CA PHE A 287 8.95 -3.66 -17.47
C PHE A 287 8.98 -5.14 -17.87
N ASP A 288 8.53 -5.45 -19.09
CA ASP A 288 8.41 -6.82 -19.58
C ASP A 288 9.79 -7.44 -19.91
N LEU A 289 10.71 -6.62 -20.41
CA LEU A 289 12.05 -7.05 -20.82
C LEU A 289 13.06 -7.01 -19.67
N ILE A 290 12.96 -6.05 -18.74
CA ILE A 290 14.01 -5.79 -17.75
C ILE A 290 13.47 -5.83 -16.30
N TYR A 291 12.38 -5.13 -15.98
CA TYR A 291 12.00 -4.93 -14.58
C TYR A 291 11.41 -6.17 -13.88
N HIS A 292 10.52 -6.91 -14.56
CA HIS A 292 9.85 -8.09 -14.01
C HIS A 292 10.74 -9.33 -13.96
N LYS A 293 11.86 -9.30 -14.68
CA LYS A 293 12.74 -10.43 -14.80
C LYS A 293 13.51 -10.63 -13.48
N PRO A 294 13.29 -11.74 -12.76
CA PRO A 294 13.90 -11.94 -11.44
C PRO A 294 15.43 -11.99 -11.50
N TYR A 295 16.01 -12.38 -12.64
CA TYR A 295 17.46 -12.45 -12.82
C TYR A 295 18.16 -11.08 -12.78
N ASN A 296 17.49 -9.98 -13.14
CA ASN A 296 18.06 -8.63 -13.05
C ASN A 296 18.18 -8.14 -11.59
N ARG A 297 17.71 -8.94 -10.63
CA ARG A 297 17.77 -8.66 -9.19
C ARG A 297 18.86 -9.45 -8.46
N ILE A 298 19.58 -10.34 -9.16
CA ILE A 298 20.58 -11.21 -8.53
C ILE A 298 21.69 -10.41 -7.83
N GLY A 299 22.07 -9.24 -8.36
CA GLY A 299 23.12 -8.38 -7.80
C GLY A 299 22.87 -7.99 -6.33
N PRO A 300 21.79 -7.26 -6.01
CA PRO A 300 21.42 -6.94 -4.63
C PRO A 300 21.32 -8.15 -3.69
N TYR A 301 20.79 -9.29 -4.17
CA TYR A 301 20.72 -10.52 -3.36
C TYR A 301 22.12 -11.06 -3.02
N LEU A 302 23.02 -11.12 -4.00
CA LEU A 302 24.39 -11.55 -3.78
C LEU A 302 25.12 -10.63 -2.80
N ILE A 303 24.93 -9.31 -2.91
CA ILE A 303 25.51 -8.33 -1.98
C ILE A 303 24.99 -8.57 -0.56
N GLY A 304 23.69 -8.83 -0.39
CA GLY A 304 23.10 -9.18 0.91
C GLY A 304 23.70 -10.46 1.50
N ILE A 305 23.85 -11.51 0.69
CA ILE A 305 24.47 -12.79 1.11
C ILE A 305 25.94 -12.58 1.50
N LEU A 306 26.70 -11.83 0.70
CA LEU A 306 28.10 -11.52 0.98
C LEU A 306 28.25 -10.71 2.27
N LEU A 307 27.38 -9.73 2.51
CA LEU A 307 27.35 -8.97 3.76
C LEU A 307 27.05 -9.87 4.96
N ALA A 308 26.07 -10.77 4.83
CA ALA A 308 25.73 -11.74 5.88
C ALA A 308 26.90 -12.69 6.19
N TYR A 309 27.57 -13.21 5.16
CA TYR A 309 28.78 -14.04 5.30
C TYR A 309 29.92 -13.27 5.97
N TYR A 310 30.11 -12.00 5.60
CA TYR A 310 31.12 -11.14 6.23
C TYR A 310 30.84 -10.94 7.72
N PHE A 311 29.58 -10.70 8.12
CA PHE A 311 29.21 -10.62 9.54
C PHE A 311 29.47 -11.93 10.29
N TYR A 312 29.13 -13.07 9.69
CA TYR A 312 29.38 -14.38 10.28
C TYR A 312 30.87 -14.59 10.58
N LYS A 313 31.74 -14.33 9.59
CA LYS A 313 33.20 -14.45 9.75
C LYS A 313 33.77 -13.45 10.76
N ARG A 314 33.25 -12.23 10.78
CA ARG A 314 33.70 -11.19 11.72
C ARG A 314 33.35 -11.53 13.16
N LYS A 315 32.16 -12.08 13.38
CA LYS A 315 31.70 -12.56 14.69
C LYS A 315 32.55 -13.74 15.16
N GLN A 316 32.87 -14.68 14.27
CA GLN A 316 33.73 -15.82 14.58
C GLN A 316 35.15 -15.39 14.98
N ASN A 317 35.70 -14.39 14.28
CA ASN A 317 37.07 -13.93 14.50
C ASN A 317 37.20 -12.79 15.54
N ASN A 318 36.12 -12.42 16.24
CA ASN A 318 36.09 -11.27 17.17
C ASN A 318 36.81 -10.01 16.63
N ALA A 319 36.54 -9.66 15.37
CA ALA A 319 37.34 -8.63 14.71
C ALA A 319 37.14 -7.26 15.37
N PRO A 320 38.21 -6.43 15.49
CA PRO A 320 38.15 -5.14 16.15
C PRO A 320 37.26 -4.15 15.38
N LYS A 321 36.87 -3.06 16.04
CA LYS A 321 36.17 -1.92 15.41
C LYS A 321 37.02 -1.29 14.31
N LEU A 322 36.37 -0.72 13.29
CA LEU A 322 37.07 -0.03 12.20
C LEU A 322 37.66 1.30 12.67
N LYS A 323 38.81 1.67 12.08
CA LYS A 323 39.43 2.99 12.25
C LYS A 323 38.58 4.07 11.58
N LEU A 324 38.62 5.29 12.11
CA LEU A 324 37.83 6.42 11.63
C LEU A 324 38.06 6.74 10.14
N ALA A 325 39.30 6.67 9.66
CA ALA A 325 39.62 6.93 8.25
C ALA A 325 38.88 5.99 7.29
N PHE A 326 38.80 4.69 7.63
CA PHE A 326 38.06 3.71 6.83
C PHE A 326 36.54 3.94 6.90
N LEU A 327 36.02 4.37 8.05
CA LEU A 327 34.60 4.72 8.17
C LEU A 327 34.25 5.93 7.32
N ALA A 328 35.06 6.99 7.38
CA ALA A 328 34.86 8.20 6.58
C ALA A 328 34.95 7.89 5.09
N ALA A 329 35.97 7.13 4.66
CA ALA A 329 36.11 6.71 3.28
C ALA A 329 34.89 5.89 2.81
N GLY A 330 34.43 4.93 3.62
CA GLY A 330 33.26 4.13 3.27
C GLY A 330 31.97 4.93 3.19
N TRP A 331 31.77 5.93 4.07
CA TRP A 331 30.62 6.85 3.97
C TRP A 331 30.67 7.69 2.69
N ILE A 332 31.82 8.24 2.35
CA ILE A 332 32.01 9.03 1.12
C ILE A 332 31.74 8.15 -0.11
N ILE A 333 32.33 6.95 -0.16
CA ILE A 333 32.14 6.02 -1.28
C ILE A 333 30.68 5.59 -1.39
N ALA A 334 30.03 5.22 -0.29
CA ALA A 334 28.63 4.80 -0.29
C ALA A 334 27.70 5.93 -0.73
N ALA A 335 27.92 7.16 -0.24
CA ALA A 335 27.15 8.33 -0.64
C ALA A 335 27.37 8.68 -2.12
N SER A 336 28.62 8.69 -2.60
CA SER A 336 28.92 8.95 -4.00
C SER A 336 28.29 7.92 -4.94
N ILE A 337 28.34 6.63 -4.60
CA ILE A 337 27.69 5.58 -5.40
C ILE A 337 26.17 5.75 -5.39
N ALA A 338 25.56 5.99 -4.23
CA ALA A 338 24.12 6.16 -4.12
C ALA A 338 23.64 7.40 -4.90
N LEU A 339 24.35 8.52 -4.80
CA LEU A 339 24.06 9.74 -5.54
C LEU A 339 24.25 9.55 -7.06
N ALA A 340 25.34 8.90 -7.49
CA ALA A 340 25.54 8.58 -8.90
C ALA A 340 24.39 7.70 -9.43
N CYS A 341 24.03 6.63 -8.71
CA CYS A 341 22.91 5.78 -9.09
C CYS A 341 21.56 6.53 -9.13
N GLN A 342 21.37 7.58 -8.32
CA GLN A 342 20.11 8.33 -8.29
C GLN A 342 20.04 9.44 -9.34
N PHE A 343 21.15 10.10 -9.63
CA PHE A 343 21.19 11.34 -10.42
C PHE A 343 21.92 11.22 -11.76
N SER A 344 22.58 10.10 -12.06
CA SER A 344 23.31 9.95 -13.34
C SER A 344 22.41 10.16 -14.56
N LEU A 345 21.11 9.83 -14.50
CA LEU A 345 20.18 10.03 -15.62
C LEU A 345 19.68 11.47 -15.80
N PHE A 346 20.16 12.41 -14.99
CA PHE A 346 19.72 13.80 -15.07
C PHE A 346 20.41 14.56 -16.20
N HIS A 347 19.66 14.98 -17.22
CA HIS A 347 20.10 15.80 -18.37
C HIS A 347 21.22 15.21 -19.27
N GLU A 348 21.63 13.96 -19.07
CA GLU A 348 22.69 13.30 -19.84
C GLU A 348 22.11 12.44 -20.99
N ASN A 349 22.53 12.72 -22.23
CA ASN A 349 22.26 11.86 -23.39
C ASN A 349 23.30 10.74 -23.45
N PHE A 350 23.11 9.70 -22.64
CA PHE A 350 24.01 8.55 -22.64
C PHE A 350 24.07 7.84 -23.99
N SER A 351 25.26 7.39 -24.36
CA SER A 351 25.42 6.38 -25.40
C SER A 351 24.71 5.07 -25.01
N ARG A 352 24.41 4.24 -26.00
CA ARG A 352 23.81 2.91 -25.77
C ARG A 352 24.65 2.06 -24.81
N VAL A 353 25.97 2.21 -24.87
CA VAL A 353 26.92 1.47 -24.03
C VAL A 353 26.80 1.93 -22.58
N GLU A 354 26.83 3.24 -22.33
CA GLU A 354 26.68 3.81 -20.98
C GLU A 354 25.33 3.47 -20.36
N THR A 355 24.25 3.56 -21.14
CA THR A 355 22.90 3.18 -20.70
C THR A 355 22.84 1.71 -20.31
N SER A 356 23.54 0.83 -21.05
CA SER A 356 23.60 -0.60 -20.75
C SER A 356 24.36 -0.88 -19.45
N PHE A 357 25.51 -0.23 -19.24
CA PHE A 357 26.27 -0.34 -17.99
C PHE A 357 25.48 0.20 -16.80
N TYR A 358 24.84 1.36 -16.95
CA TYR A 358 24.01 1.94 -15.91
C TYR A 358 22.85 1.00 -15.53
N ASN A 359 22.11 0.47 -16.50
CA ASN A 359 21.01 -0.46 -16.23
C ASN A 359 21.48 -1.77 -15.56
N ALA A 360 22.68 -2.25 -15.88
CA ALA A 360 23.24 -3.46 -15.29
C ALA A 360 23.79 -3.25 -13.87
N LEU A 361 24.43 -2.10 -13.61
CA LEU A 361 25.21 -1.88 -12.39
C LEU A 361 24.52 -1.01 -11.34
N SER A 362 23.64 -0.09 -11.72
CA SER A 362 23.02 0.90 -10.81
C SER A 362 22.34 0.25 -9.60
N ARG A 363 21.59 -0.84 -9.82
CA ARG A 363 20.92 -1.61 -8.75
C ARG A 363 21.92 -2.20 -7.76
N SER A 364 22.97 -2.84 -8.27
CA SER A 364 24.03 -3.44 -7.47
C SER A 364 24.84 -2.37 -6.74
N GLY A 365 25.14 -1.24 -7.39
CA GLY A 365 25.84 -0.10 -6.79
C GLY A 365 25.04 0.49 -5.63
N PHE A 366 23.76 0.77 -5.83
CA PHE A 366 22.87 1.26 -4.78
C PHE A 366 22.79 0.26 -3.62
N ALA A 367 22.67 -1.05 -3.90
CA ALA A 367 22.66 -2.09 -2.89
C ALA A 367 23.98 -2.15 -2.09
N CYS A 368 25.14 -1.91 -2.70
CA CYS A 368 26.42 -1.77 -1.98
C CYS A 368 26.40 -0.57 -1.02
N GLY A 369 25.82 0.57 -1.43
CA GLY A 369 25.63 1.73 -0.56
C GLY A 369 24.77 1.40 0.66
N VAL A 370 23.61 0.75 0.45
CA VAL A 370 22.73 0.30 1.54
C VAL A 370 23.44 -0.74 2.43
N ALA A 371 24.20 -1.67 1.83
CA ALA A 371 24.97 -2.66 2.56
C ALA A 371 26.00 -2.02 3.49
N TRP A 372 26.66 -0.94 3.06
CA TRP A 372 27.55 -0.15 3.92
C TRP A 372 26.81 0.46 5.12
N VAL A 373 25.63 1.05 4.90
CA VAL A 373 24.79 1.61 5.97
C VAL A 373 24.40 0.53 6.99
N ILE A 374 23.95 -0.63 6.53
CA ILE A 374 23.62 -1.77 7.40
C ILE A 374 24.88 -2.18 8.19
N PHE A 375 26.01 -2.32 7.50
CA PHE A 375 27.28 -2.72 8.08
C PHE A 375 27.73 -1.81 9.25
N VAL A 376 27.74 -0.50 9.06
CA VAL A 376 28.13 0.45 10.12
C VAL A 376 27.11 0.51 11.26
N CYS A 377 25.82 0.33 10.98
CA CYS A 377 24.79 0.25 12.02
C CYS A 377 24.97 -0.99 12.91
N VAL A 378 25.18 -2.17 12.31
CA VAL A 378 25.34 -3.44 13.04
C VAL A 378 26.64 -3.47 13.84
N THR A 379 27.72 -2.87 13.34
CA THR A 379 29.00 -2.76 14.07
C THR A 379 28.96 -1.71 15.20
N GLY A 380 27.85 -0.98 15.36
CA GLY A 380 27.68 0.07 16.36
C GLY A 380 28.48 1.34 16.05
N GLN A 381 28.93 1.53 14.80
CA GLN A 381 29.71 2.68 14.34
C GLN A 381 28.91 3.64 13.43
N GLY A 382 27.59 3.43 13.32
CA GLY A 382 26.69 4.22 12.45
C GLY A 382 26.22 5.56 13.02
N GLY A 383 26.55 5.90 14.27
CA GLY A 383 26.23 7.19 14.89
C GLY A 383 24.74 7.56 14.79
N VAL A 384 24.45 8.77 14.30
CA VAL A 384 23.10 9.32 14.14
C VAL A 384 22.22 8.44 13.24
N VAL A 385 22.78 7.91 12.15
CA VAL A 385 22.05 7.04 11.21
C VAL A 385 21.53 5.80 11.93
N ASN A 386 22.36 5.19 12.79
CA ASN A 386 21.92 4.05 13.59
C ASN A 386 20.82 4.44 14.59
N SER A 387 20.92 5.62 15.22
CA SER A 387 19.89 6.09 16.16
C SER A 387 18.54 6.30 15.48
N VAL A 388 18.52 6.86 14.27
CA VAL A 388 17.29 7.05 13.50
C VAL A 388 16.76 5.71 13.02
N LEU A 389 17.58 4.87 12.37
CA LEU A 389 17.12 3.61 11.77
C LEU A 389 16.72 2.54 12.81
N SER A 390 17.36 2.55 13.98
CA SER A 390 17.07 1.61 15.07
C SER A 390 16.00 2.12 16.03
N TRP A 391 15.29 3.19 15.67
CA TRP A 391 14.24 3.73 16.52
C TRP A 391 13.10 2.73 16.68
N LYS A 392 12.74 2.48 17.94
CA LYS A 392 11.70 1.54 18.38
C LYS A 392 10.34 1.76 17.71
N VAL A 393 10.00 3.00 17.33
CA VAL A 393 8.74 3.32 16.63
C VAL A 393 8.60 2.58 15.30
N TRP A 394 9.71 2.22 14.63
CA TRP A 394 9.68 1.53 13.34
C TRP A 394 9.28 0.05 13.43
N ILE A 395 9.33 -0.55 14.62
CA ILE A 395 9.07 -1.98 14.81
C ILE A 395 7.66 -2.40 14.34
N PRO A 396 6.56 -1.78 14.82
CA PRO A 396 5.22 -2.14 14.36
C PRO A 396 5.05 -1.92 12.85
N PHE A 397 5.53 -0.78 12.33
CA PHE A 397 5.43 -0.49 10.89
C PHE A 397 6.23 -1.47 10.05
N SER A 398 7.42 -1.86 10.49
CA SER A 398 8.27 -2.84 9.81
C SER A 398 7.63 -4.23 9.74
N ARG A 399 6.78 -4.61 10.72
CA ARG A 399 6.03 -5.88 10.68
C ARG A 399 4.89 -5.80 9.66
N LEU A 400 4.29 -4.63 9.51
CA LEU A 400 3.21 -4.36 8.55
C LEU A 400 3.70 -4.10 7.13
N THR A 401 4.99 -3.80 6.93
CA THR A 401 5.55 -3.42 5.62
C THR A 401 5.19 -4.42 4.51
N TYR A 402 5.15 -5.73 4.79
CA TYR A 402 4.78 -6.71 3.78
C TYR A 402 3.32 -6.57 3.31
N CYS A 403 2.37 -6.46 4.24
CA CYS A 403 0.97 -6.23 3.90
C CYS A 403 0.75 -4.86 3.26
N ALA A 404 1.40 -3.80 3.77
CA ALA A 404 1.34 -2.46 3.19
C ALA A 404 1.87 -2.47 1.75
N TYR A 405 2.94 -3.22 1.51
CA TYR A 405 3.50 -3.40 0.19
C TYR A 405 2.50 -4.02 -0.80
N LEU A 406 1.82 -5.10 -0.43
CA LEU A 406 0.89 -5.76 -1.34
C LEU A 406 -0.37 -4.95 -1.63
N LEU A 407 -0.83 -4.16 -0.65
CA LEU A 407 -2.13 -3.49 -0.71
C LEU A 407 -2.04 -2.06 -1.27
N HIS A 408 -0.90 -1.37 -1.12
CA HIS A 408 -0.78 0.00 -1.59
C HIS A 408 -1.15 0.20 -3.07
N PRO A 409 -0.73 -0.65 -4.05
CA PRO A 409 -1.05 -0.41 -5.46
C PRO A 409 -2.54 -0.62 -5.74
N ILE A 410 -3.19 -1.51 -4.97
CA ILE A 410 -4.63 -1.76 -5.08
C ILE A 410 -5.40 -0.55 -4.55
N ILE A 411 -4.98 0.01 -3.42
CA ILE A 411 -5.60 1.20 -2.81
C ILE A 411 -5.46 2.40 -3.77
N HIS A 412 -4.25 2.60 -4.27
CA HIS A 412 -3.91 3.58 -5.28
C HIS A 412 -4.80 3.46 -6.52
N ASN A 413 -4.81 2.28 -7.14
CA ASN A 413 -5.64 2.01 -8.32
C ASN A 413 -7.13 2.22 -8.04
N ALA A 414 -7.63 1.74 -6.90
CA ALA A 414 -9.02 1.91 -6.51
C ALA A 414 -9.38 3.40 -6.37
N PHE A 415 -8.50 4.21 -5.78
CA PHE A 415 -8.70 5.65 -5.69
C PHE A 415 -8.73 6.30 -7.07
N PHE A 416 -7.68 6.14 -7.88
CA PHE A 416 -7.59 6.80 -9.19
C PHE A 416 -8.69 6.34 -10.17
N VAL A 417 -9.15 5.09 -10.09
CA VAL A 417 -10.31 4.62 -10.87
C VAL A 417 -11.63 5.18 -10.34
N SER A 418 -11.72 5.46 -9.03
CA SER A 418 -12.92 6.05 -8.43
C SER A 418 -13.06 7.55 -8.68
N VAL A 419 -11.95 8.25 -8.92
CA VAL A 419 -11.92 9.68 -9.21
C VAL A 419 -12.65 9.95 -10.53
N ARG A 420 -13.66 10.81 -10.47
CA ARG A 420 -14.53 11.14 -11.61
C ARG A 420 -14.20 12.47 -12.28
N ARG A 421 -13.25 13.23 -11.72
CA ARG A 421 -12.83 14.55 -12.18
C ARG A 421 -11.31 14.61 -12.28
N LEU A 422 -10.78 15.40 -13.21
CA LEU A 422 -9.35 15.63 -13.27
C LEU A 422 -8.91 16.47 -12.07
N MET A 423 -7.77 16.11 -11.50
CA MET A 423 -7.11 16.87 -10.46
C MET A 423 -6.12 17.85 -11.09
N GLU A 424 -6.09 19.07 -10.60
CA GLU A 424 -5.01 20.00 -10.94
C GLU A 424 -3.72 19.52 -10.28
N PHE A 425 -2.66 19.42 -11.08
CA PHE A 425 -1.33 19.13 -10.61
C PHE A 425 -0.85 20.29 -9.74
N SER A 426 -0.52 19.96 -8.49
CA SER A 426 0.10 20.86 -7.52
C SER A 426 0.87 20.00 -6.51
N HIS A 427 2.09 20.41 -6.15
CA HIS A 427 2.89 19.70 -5.14
C HIS A 427 2.11 19.51 -3.84
N THR A 428 1.34 20.50 -3.42
CA THR A 428 0.53 20.43 -2.21
C THR A 428 -0.52 19.32 -2.31
N ASN A 429 -1.23 19.23 -3.44
CA ASN A 429 -2.23 18.20 -3.68
C ASN A 429 -1.59 16.81 -3.66
N VAL A 430 -0.45 16.64 -4.33
CA VAL A 430 0.23 15.34 -4.38
C VAL A 430 0.79 14.93 -3.01
N ILE A 431 1.33 15.87 -2.23
CA ILE A 431 1.81 15.61 -0.86
C ILE A 431 0.65 15.20 0.05
N LEU A 432 -0.50 15.88 -0.04
CA LEU A 432 -1.69 15.50 0.73
C LEU A 432 -2.19 14.11 0.33
N LEU A 433 -2.23 13.79 -0.96
CA LEU A 433 -2.57 12.44 -1.44
C LEU A 433 -1.59 11.40 -0.93
N TYR A 434 -0.28 11.68 -0.99
CA TYR A 434 0.76 10.78 -0.48
C TYR A 434 0.59 10.50 1.02
N LEU A 435 0.38 11.52 1.85
CA LEU A 435 0.17 11.33 3.30
C LEU A 435 -1.10 10.51 3.56
N GLY A 436 -2.17 10.77 2.80
CA GLY A 436 -3.39 9.97 2.83
C GLY A 436 -3.14 8.51 2.47
N PHE A 437 -2.48 8.24 1.36
CA PHE A 437 -2.15 6.88 0.92
C PHE A 437 -1.22 6.16 1.87
N LEU A 438 -0.24 6.84 2.47
CA LEU A 438 0.64 6.25 3.47
C LEU A 438 -0.15 5.78 4.69
N ILE A 439 -1.02 6.65 5.24
CA ILE A 439 -1.83 6.32 6.42
C ILE A 439 -2.83 5.20 6.10
N ILE A 440 -3.56 5.32 4.98
CA ILE A 440 -4.56 4.33 4.58
C ILE A 440 -3.90 2.98 4.30
N SER A 441 -2.75 2.95 3.62
CA SER A 441 -2.03 1.70 3.32
C SER A 441 -1.62 0.98 4.59
N TYR A 442 -1.08 1.69 5.59
CA TYR A 442 -0.71 1.07 6.86
C TYR A 442 -1.91 0.69 7.73
N ALA A 443 -3.00 1.45 7.68
CA ALA A 443 -4.25 1.11 8.37
C ALA A 443 -4.88 -0.17 7.80
N VAL A 444 -4.98 -0.26 6.47
CA VAL A 444 -5.50 -1.46 5.80
C VAL A 444 -4.54 -2.63 5.99
N ALA A 445 -3.22 -2.42 5.93
CA ALA A 445 -2.23 -3.45 6.23
C ALA A 445 -2.38 -4.02 7.64
N LEU A 446 -2.65 -3.18 8.64
CA LEU A 446 -2.91 -3.62 10.01
C LEU A 446 -4.15 -4.52 10.06
N LEU A 447 -5.25 -4.10 9.44
CA LEU A 447 -6.47 -4.90 9.36
C LEU A 447 -6.23 -6.25 8.68
N THR A 448 -5.56 -6.25 7.53
CA THR A 448 -5.24 -7.48 6.79
C THR A 448 -4.30 -8.40 7.58
N SER A 449 -3.29 -7.85 8.26
CA SER A 449 -2.37 -8.66 9.08
C SER A 449 -3.08 -9.30 10.27
N LEU A 450 -4.06 -8.62 10.87
CA LEU A 450 -4.87 -9.16 11.97
C LEU A 450 -5.89 -10.20 11.52
N LEU A 451 -6.47 -10.04 10.33
CA LEU A 451 -7.49 -10.96 9.78
C LEU A 451 -6.87 -12.21 9.14
N PHE A 452 -5.70 -12.09 8.51
CA PHE A 452 -5.12 -13.16 7.69
C PHE A 452 -3.74 -13.61 8.18
N GLU A 453 -2.75 -12.71 8.16
CA GLU A 453 -1.35 -13.07 8.37
C GLU A 453 -1.10 -13.67 9.77
N SER A 454 -1.53 -12.95 10.82
CA SER A 454 -1.29 -13.35 12.20
C SER A 454 -2.03 -14.65 12.58
N PRO A 455 -3.32 -14.83 12.22
CA PRO A 455 -4.00 -16.10 12.44
C PRO A 455 -3.37 -17.28 11.69
N VAL A 456 -2.97 -17.10 10.43
CA VAL A 456 -2.36 -18.17 9.62
C VAL A 456 -1.01 -18.60 10.22
N ILE A 457 -0.15 -17.65 10.61
CA ILE A 457 1.14 -17.96 11.26
C ILE A 457 0.93 -18.77 12.56
N ARG A 458 -0.07 -18.39 13.37
CA ARG A 458 -0.39 -19.13 14.61
C ARG A 458 -0.96 -20.51 14.33
N LEU A 459 -1.85 -20.62 13.36
CA LEU A 459 -2.46 -21.87 12.95
C LEU A 459 -1.39 -22.84 12.42
N GLU A 460 -0.47 -22.37 11.59
CA GLU A 460 0.66 -23.17 11.09
C GLU A 460 1.50 -23.72 12.24
N ARG A 461 1.89 -22.86 13.19
CA ARG A 461 2.67 -23.28 14.37
C ARG A 461 1.89 -24.30 15.22
N HIS A 462 0.58 -24.11 15.36
CA HIS A 462 -0.27 -25.03 16.11
C HIS A 462 -0.35 -26.41 15.41
N LEU A 463 -0.57 -26.43 14.10
CA LEU A 463 -0.62 -27.67 13.31
C LEU A 463 0.72 -28.41 13.32
N ARG A 464 1.83 -27.68 13.21
CA ARG A 464 3.19 -28.26 13.27
C ARG A 464 3.46 -28.90 14.63
N ASN A 465 3.10 -28.22 15.73
CA ASN A 465 3.28 -28.76 17.07
C ASN A 465 2.42 -30.02 17.29
N LYS A 466 1.20 -30.05 16.74
CA LYS A 466 0.31 -31.20 16.83
C LYS A 466 0.75 -32.38 15.96
N ALA A 467 1.43 -32.12 14.84
CA ALA A 467 2.01 -33.18 14.00
C ALA A 467 3.29 -33.77 14.59
N ALA A 468 3.98 -33.02 15.46
CA ALA A 468 5.19 -33.48 16.16
C ALA A 468 4.91 -34.20 17.49
N SER A 469 3.67 -34.10 18.01
CA SER A 469 3.16 -34.81 19.19
C SER A 469 2.41 -36.06 18.79
#